data_AF-A0A535FYW6-F1
#
_entry.id   AF-A0A535FYW6-F1
#
_cell.length_a   1.000
_cell.length_b   1.000
_cell.length_c   1.000
_cell.angle_alpha   90.00
_cell.angle_beta   90.00
_cell.angle_gamma   90.00
#
_symmetry.space_group_name_H-M   'P 1'
#
loop_
_entity.id
_entity.type
_entity.pdbx_description
1 polymer ?
#
loop_
_entity_poly.entity_id
_entity_poly.type
_entity_poly.pdbx_seq_one_letter_code
_entity_poly.pdbx_strand_id
1 'polypeptide(L)'
;MTATIIAWGLFALAWGLFALFLIGALAGMFFLERGYRLALAIFAVATTCGFAFAFLSGFSIGRFIAVLPLIVTAFAVTRDRPPLLQLGAQIAAVAIYILLAWIVDAQVHFWGIQIELPLCLVAYALAATFPPRRAGASIGSIR
;
A
#
# COMPACT_ATOMS: atom_id res chain seq x y z
N MET A 1 18.25 20.89 -24.49
CA MET A 1 19.05 19.67 -24.20
C MET A 1 18.97 19.25 -22.73
N THR A 2 19.05 20.19 -21.78
CA THR A 2 18.87 19.93 -20.34
C THR A 2 17.45 19.47 -19.96
N ALA A 3 16.42 20.13 -20.50
CA ALA A 3 15.01 19.78 -20.23
C ALA A 3 14.66 18.34 -20.65
N THR A 4 15.21 17.85 -21.76
CA THR A 4 15.01 16.49 -22.26
C THR A 4 15.67 15.45 -21.37
N ILE A 5 16.88 15.72 -20.84
CA ILE A 5 17.58 14.81 -19.93
C ILE A 5 16.80 14.66 -18.61
N ILE A 6 16.30 15.78 -18.06
CA ILE A 6 15.49 15.77 -16.84
C ILE A 6 14.19 14.96 -17.05
N ALA A 7 13.52 15.15 -18.19
CA ALA A 7 12.31 14.41 -18.53
C ALA A 7 12.56 12.88 -18.60
N TRP A 8 13.65 12.46 -19.26
CA TRP A 8 14.04 11.05 -19.32
C TRP A 8 14.41 10.49 -17.94
N GLY A 9 15.10 11.29 -17.11
CA GLY A 9 15.44 10.90 -15.75
C GLY A 9 14.21 10.67 -14.87
N LEU A 10 13.23 11.60 -14.92
CA LEU A 10 11.96 11.47 -14.18
C LEU A 10 11.13 10.29 -14.69
N PHE A 11 11.13 10.06 -16.00
CA PHE A 11 10.44 8.91 -16.60
C PHE A 11 11.04 7.59 -16.11
N ALA A 12 12.38 7.44 -16.18
CA ALA A 12 13.06 6.24 -15.70
C ALA A 12 12.86 6.02 -14.19
N LEU A 13 12.90 7.10 -13.40
CA LEU A 13 12.63 7.08 -11.97
C LEU A 13 11.21 6.57 -11.68
N ALA A 14 10.21 7.11 -12.37
CA ALA A 14 8.81 6.73 -12.20
C ALA A 14 8.61 5.22 -12.46
N TRP A 15 9.10 4.72 -13.60
CA TRP A 15 9.01 3.30 -13.91
C TRP A 15 9.82 2.41 -12.97
N GLY A 16 10.98 2.88 -12.51
CA GLY A 16 11.77 2.20 -11.47
C GLY A 16 10.99 2.06 -10.16
N LEU A 17 10.31 3.12 -9.71
CA LEU A 17 9.45 3.10 -8.53
C LEU A 17 8.24 2.16 -8.70
N PHE A 18 7.64 2.14 -9.89
CA PHE A 18 6.56 1.21 -10.19
C PHE A 18 7.04 -0.25 -10.15
N ALA A 19 8.20 -0.54 -10.74
CA ALA A 19 8.80 -1.87 -10.67
C ALA A 19 9.12 -2.29 -9.23
N LEU A 20 9.68 -1.37 -8.42
CA LEU A 20 9.93 -1.61 -6.99
C LEU A 20 8.65 -1.88 -6.21
N PHE A 21 7.55 -1.17 -6.53
CA PHE A 21 6.25 -1.46 -5.94
C PHE A 21 5.77 -2.88 -6.26
N LEU A 22 5.82 -3.29 -7.54
CA LEU A 22 5.38 -4.63 -7.95
C LEU A 22 6.25 -5.73 -7.35
N ILE A 23 7.57 -5.60 -7.47
CA ILE A 23 8.53 -6.56 -6.93
C ILE A 23 8.41 -6.63 -5.41
N GLY A 24 8.28 -5.49 -4.74
CA GLY A 24 8.13 -5.40 -3.29
C GLY A 24 6.81 -6.00 -2.80
N ALA A 25 5.70 -5.79 -3.51
CA ALA A 25 4.42 -6.43 -3.19
C ALA A 25 4.48 -7.96 -3.32
N LEU A 26 5.10 -8.45 -4.40
CA LEU A 26 5.33 -9.89 -4.60
C LEU A 26 6.25 -10.46 -3.51
N ALA A 27 7.39 -9.80 -3.26
CA ALA A 27 8.34 -10.20 -2.22
C ALA A 27 7.67 -10.24 -0.84
N GLY A 28 6.92 -9.20 -0.48
CA GLY A 28 6.15 -9.15 0.76
C GLY A 28 5.23 -10.36 0.93
N MET A 29 4.57 -10.79 -0.15
CA MET A 29 3.74 -12.01 -0.13
C MET A 29 4.55 -13.27 0.19
N PHE A 30 5.73 -13.45 -0.42
CA PHE A 30 6.60 -14.60 -0.12
C PHE A 30 7.16 -14.58 1.31
N PHE A 31 7.35 -13.39 1.89
CA PHE A 31 7.88 -13.25 3.25
C PHE A 31 6.81 -13.32 4.35
N LEU A 32 5.51 -13.26 4.03
CA LEU A 32 4.43 -13.36 5.02
C LEU A 32 4.52 -14.65 5.84
N GLU A 33 4.87 -15.76 5.20
CA GLU A 33 5.01 -17.06 5.85
C GLU A 33 6.29 -17.19 6.69
N ARG A 34 7.34 -16.43 6.34
CA ARG A 34 8.67 -16.53 6.95
C ARG A 34 8.87 -15.54 8.10
N GLY A 35 8.25 -14.37 8.04
CA GLY A 35 8.42 -13.33 9.03
C GLY A 35 7.46 -12.16 8.83
N TYR A 36 6.37 -12.15 9.59
CA TYR A 36 5.31 -11.15 9.50
C TYR A 36 5.80 -9.70 9.55
N ARG A 37 6.67 -9.36 10.51
CA ARG A 37 7.23 -7.99 10.64
C ARG A 37 8.11 -7.58 9.46
N LEU A 38 8.92 -8.52 8.95
CA LEU A 38 9.76 -8.27 7.78
C LEU A 38 8.89 -8.09 6.53
N ALA A 39 7.86 -8.90 6.37
CA ALA A 39 6.88 -8.76 5.29
C ALA A 39 6.18 -7.40 5.33
N LEU A 40 5.72 -6.96 6.51
CA LEU A 40 5.13 -5.62 6.67
C LEU A 40 6.11 -4.49 6.31
N ALA A 41 7.38 -4.61 6.68
CA ALA A 41 8.38 -3.61 6.30
C ALA A 41 8.60 -3.56 4.78
N ILE A 42 8.68 -4.73 4.12
CA ILE A 42 8.78 -4.83 2.66
C ILE A 42 7.54 -4.20 2.00
N PHE A 43 6.34 -4.50 2.51
CA PHE A 43 5.10 -3.92 2.01
C PHE A 43 5.03 -2.40 2.21
N ALA A 44 5.51 -1.88 3.35
CA ALA A 44 5.57 -0.44 3.61
C ALA A 44 6.50 0.30 2.64
N VAL A 45 7.66 -0.28 2.34
CA VAL A 45 8.59 0.28 1.32
C VAL A 45 7.94 0.21 -0.07
N ALA A 46 7.37 -0.93 -0.43
CA ALA A 46 6.70 -1.12 -1.72
C ALA A 46 5.58 -0.09 -1.92
N THR A 47 4.69 0.05 -0.95
CA THR A 47 3.58 1.02 -1.01
C THR A 47 4.06 2.46 -1.09
N THR A 48 5.16 2.81 -0.39
CA THR A 48 5.80 4.12 -0.53
C THR A 48 6.27 4.35 -1.97
N CYS A 49 6.89 3.36 -2.62
CA CYS A 49 7.26 3.43 -4.03
C CYS A 49 6.03 3.56 -4.95
N GLY A 50 4.94 2.83 -4.65
CA GLY A 50 3.70 2.91 -5.42
C GLY A 50 3.05 4.29 -5.37
N PHE A 51 3.02 4.91 -4.18
CA PHE A 51 2.58 6.29 -4.02
C PHE A 51 3.55 7.29 -4.67
N ALA A 52 4.86 7.10 -4.58
CA ALA A 52 5.84 7.96 -5.25
C ALA A 52 5.70 7.91 -6.79
N PHE A 53 5.42 6.73 -7.35
CA PHE A 53 5.09 6.59 -8.76
C PHE A 53 3.76 7.26 -9.12
N ALA A 54 2.72 7.05 -8.31
CA ALA A 54 1.44 7.73 -8.48
C ALA A 54 1.61 9.25 -8.44
N PHE A 55 2.54 9.77 -7.63
CA PHE A 55 2.89 11.18 -7.62
C PHE A 55 3.47 11.53 -8.98
N LEU A 56 4.65 11.02 -9.33
CA LEU A 56 5.39 11.38 -10.53
C LEU A 56 4.62 11.23 -11.86
N SER A 57 3.69 10.29 -11.95
CA SER A 57 2.89 10.04 -13.16
C SER A 57 1.73 11.02 -13.38
N GLY A 58 1.46 11.92 -12.43
CA GLY A 58 0.50 13.01 -12.58
C GLY A 58 -0.97 12.60 -12.40
N PHE A 59 -1.87 13.57 -12.61
CA PHE A 59 -3.27 13.49 -12.16
C PHE A 59 -4.08 12.31 -12.70
N SER A 60 -3.92 11.95 -13.98
CA SER A 60 -4.75 10.90 -14.59
C SER A 60 -4.30 9.51 -14.14
N ILE A 61 -3.06 9.13 -14.45
CA ILE A 61 -2.53 7.79 -14.15
C ILE A 61 -2.30 7.62 -12.64
N GLY A 62 -1.80 8.66 -11.97
CA GLY A 62 -1.50 8.64 -10.55
C GLY A 62 -2.70 8.37 -9.66
N ARG A 63 -3.86 8.98 -9.95
CA ARG A 63 -5.09 8.75 -9.19
C ARG A 63 -5.52 7.29 -9.27
N PHE A 64 -5.62 6.74 -10.48
CA PHE A 64 -6.02 5.33 -10.65
C PHE A 64 -5.04 4.36 -10.01
N ILE A 65 -3.75 4.69 -9.98
CA ILE A 65 -2.73 3.81 -9.42
C ILE A 65 -2.59 3.95 -7.91
N ALA A 66 -2.98 5.09 -7.31
CA ALA A 66 -2.95 5.31 -5.86
C ALA A 66 -3.86 4.35 -5.06
N VAL A 67 -4.88 3.78 -5.70
CA VAL A 67 -5.74 2.75 -5.07
C VAL A 67 -4.99 1.44 -4.82
N LEU A 68 -4.00 1.11 -5.66
CA LEU A 68 -3.28 -0.17 -5.55
C LEU A 68 -2.46 -0.26 -4.25
N PRO A 69 -1.67 0.75 -3.86
CA PRO A 69 -1.02 0.78 -2.55
C PRO A 69 -1.99 0.64 -1.37
N LEU A 70 -3.18 1.25 -1.44
CA LEU A 70 -4.20 1.14 -0.38
C LEU A 70 -4.72 -0.30 -0.24
N ILE A 71 -5.03 -0.95 -1.37
CA ILE A 71 -5.47 -2.35 -1.43
C ILE A 71 -4.38 -3.28 -0.88
N VAL A 72 -3.12 -3.06 -1.29
CA VAL A 72 -1.96 -3.83 -0.80
C VAL A 72 -1.78 -3.63 0.70
N THR A 73 -1.96 -2.42 1.21
CA THR A 73 -1.91 -2.13 2.65
C THR A 73 -3.00 -2.88 3.39
N ALA A 74 -4.26 -2.76 2.95
CA ALA A 74 -5.38 -3.46 3.56
C ALA A 74 -5.17 -4.97 3.58
N PHE A 75 -4.66 -5.55 2.49
CA PHE A 75 -4.31 -6.96 2.41
C PHE A 75 -3.23 -7.32 3.44
N ALA A 76 -2.11 -6.59 3.44
CA ALA A 76 -0.95 -6.90 4.27
C ALA A 76 -1.27 -6.84 5.78
N VAL A 77 -2.03 -5.83 6.21
CA VAL A 77 -2.34 -5.63 7.64
C VAL A 77 -3.45 -6.57 8.15
N THR A 78 -4.22 -7.19 7.25
CA THR A 78 -5.35 -8.07 7.63
C THR A 78 -5.21 -9.53 7.21
N ARG A 79 -4.12 -9.92 6.54
CA ARG A 79 -3.93 -11.25 5.95
C ARG A 79 -4.23 -12.44 6.87
N ASP A 80 -3.82 -12.34 8.14
CA ASP A 80 -4.02 -13.39 9.15
C ASP A 80 -5.15 -13.07 10.14
N ARG A 81 -6.07 -12.19 9.74
CA ARG A 81 -7.30 -11.84 10.47
C ARG A 81 -8.51 -12.55 9.84
N PRO A 82 -9.67 -12.59 10.51
CA PRO A 82 -10.86 -13.23 9.97
C PRO A 82 -11.26 -12.68 8.58
N PRO A 83 -11.82 -13.50 7.68
CA PRO A 83 -12.15 -13.10 6.30
C PRO A 83 -13.06 -11.87 6.20
N LEU A 84 -14.00 -11.72 7.15
CA LEU A 84 -14.89 -10.55 7.21
C LEU A 84 -14.13 -9.25 7.49
N LEU A 85 -13.07 -9.31 8.30
CA LEU A 85 -12.25 -8.15 8.62
C LEU A 85 -11.36 -7.80 7.43
N GLN A 86 -10.85 -8.80 6.70
CA GLN A 86 -10.11 -8.59 5.46
C GLN A 86 -11.01 -7.95 4.38
N LEU A 87 -12.25 -8.44 4.21
CA LEU A 87 -13.22 -7.83 3.30
C LEU A 87 -13.54 -6.39 3.72
N GLY A 88 -13.79 -6.16 5.01
CA GLY A 88 -14.04 -4.83 5.55
C GLY A 88 -12.87 -3.87 5.30
N ALA A 89 -11.62 -4.33 5.45
CA ALA A 89 -10.44 -3.52 5.17
C ALA A 89 -10.27 -3.21 3.67
N GLN A 90 -10.61 -4.15 2.79
CA GLN A 90 -10.61 -3.89 1.34
C GLN A 90 -11.68 -2.87 0.94
N ILE A 91 -12.89 -3.00 1.48
CA ILE A 91 -13.96 -2.02 1.30
C ILE A 91 -13.51 -0.65 1.83
N ALA A 92 -12.90 -0.61 3.02
CA ALA A 92 -12.40 0.62 3.61
C ALA A 92 -11.30 1.26 2.76
N ALA A 93 -10.37 0.49 2.20
CA ALA A 93 -9.32 1.01 1.30
C ALA A 93 -9.92 1.68 0.06
N VAL A 94 -10.90 1.05 -0.58
CA VAL A 94 -11.60 1.62 -1.73
C VAL A 94 -12.42 2.86 -1.32
N ALA A 95 -13.12 2.79 -0.18
CA ALA A 95 -13.91 3.91 0.32
C ALA A 95 -13.04 5.11 0.71
N ILE A 96 -11.89 4.89 1.34
CA ILE A 96 -10.89 5.91 1.67
C ILE A 96 -10.39 6.57 0.38
N TYR A 97 -10.04 5.78 -0.64
CA TYR A 97 -9.65 6.30 -1.94
C TYR A 97 -10.75 7.16 -2.56
N ILE A 98 -12.00 6.69 -2.60
CA ILE A 98 -13.12 7.45 -3.17
C ILE A 98 -13.35 8.74 -2.39
N LEU A 99 -13.39 8.66 -1.06
CA LEU A 99 -13.61 9.80 -0.17
C LEU A 99 -12.53 10.88 -0.36
N LEU A 100 -11.26 10.50 -0.29
CA LEU A 100 -10.15 11.46 -0.41
C LEU A 100 -10.03 12.00 -1.84
N ALA A 101 -10.14 11.13 -2.85
CA ALA A 101 -9.96 11.54 -4.24
C ALA A 101 -11.12 12.38 -4.79
N TRP A 102 -12.34 12.24 -4.26
CA TRP A 102 -13.54 12.89 -4.84
C TRP A 102 -14.24 13.91 -3.95
N ILE A 103 -14.14 13.81 -2.61
CA ILE A 103 -14.91 14.71 -1.71
C ILE A 103 -14.06 15.90 -1.24
N VAL A 104 -12.74 15.75 -1.19
CA VAL A 104 -11.85 16.86 -0.81
C VAL A 104 -11.46 17.63 -2.06
N ASP A 105 -12.25 18.64 -2.42
CA ASP A 105 -12.04 19.50 -3.59
C ASP A 105 -10.63 20.14 -3.61
N ALA A 106 -10.07 20.40 -2.42
CA ALA A 106 -8.69 20.86 -2.26
C ALA A 106 -7.62 19.87 -2.74
N GLN A 107 -7.90 18.55 -2.73
CA GLN A 107 -6.99 17.53 -3.28
C GLN A 107 -7.13 17.35 -4.80
N VAL A 108 -8.15 17.95 -5.43
CA VAL A 108 -8.28 17.95 -6.90
C VAL A 108 -7.16 18.79 -7.52
N HIS A 109 -6.63 19.78 -6.79
CA HIS A 109 -5.49 20.60 -7.21
C HIS A 109 -4.15 20.15 -6.62
N PHE A 110 -4.16 19.40 -5.52
CA PHE A 110 -2.97 18.84 -4.89
C PHE A 110 -2.92 17.32 -5.05
N TRP A 111 -2.09 16.86 -5.99
CA TRP A 111 -1.56 15.50 -6.18
C TRP A 111 -1.92 14.56 -5.01
N GLY A 112 -3.06 13.85 -5.11
CA GLY A 112 -3.82 13.18 -4.03
C GLY A 112 -3.12 12.02 -3.31
N ILE A 113 -2.01 12.34 -2.64
CA ILE A 113 -1.08 11.41 -1.99
C ILE A 113 -0.69 11.92 -0.58
N GLN A 114 -1.25 13.06 -0.16
CA GLN A 114 -0.86 13.71 1.10
C GLN A 114 -1.34 12.94 2.34
N ILE A 115 -2.47 12.24 2.27
CA ILE A 115 -3.10 11.63 3.46
C ILE A 115 -3.05 10.11 3.40
N GLU A 116 -3.15 9.54 2.20
CA GLU A 116 -3.17 8.11 1.94
C GLU A 116 -1.86 7.45 2.37
N LEU A 117 -0.71 8.05 2.02
CA LEU A 117 0.60 7.51 2.39
C LEU A 117 0.81 7.50 3.92
N PRO A 118 0.64 8.62 4.66
CA PRO A 118 0.73 8.60 6.12
C PRO A 118 -0.23 7.59 6.75
N LEU A 119 -1.47 7.50 6.25
CA LEU A 119 -2.46 6.55 6.75
C LEU A 119 -2.00 5.10 6.57
N CYS A 120 -1.44 4.77 5.40
CA CYS A 120 -0.85 3.45 5.14
C CYS A 120 0.31 3.15 6.09
N LEU A 121 1.22 4.11 6.27
CA LEU A 121 2.38 3.93 7.18
C LEU A 121 1.94 3.72 8.63
N VAL A 122 0.93 4.46 9.09
CA VAL A 122 0.32 4.25 10.41
C VAL A 122 -0.31 2.86 10.49
N ALA A 123 -1.02 2.41 9.46
CA ALA A 123 -1.60 1.07 9.43
C ALA A 123 -0.54 -0.03 9.52
N TYR A 124 0.57 0.09 8.77
CA TYR A 124 1.71 -0.82 8.86
C TYR A 124 2.36 -0.81 10.25
N ALA A 125 2.56 0.35 10.85
CA ALA A 125 3.14 0.49 12.19
C ALA A 125 2.24 -0.15 13.26
N LEU A 126 0.92 0.07 13.18
CA LEU A 126 -0.06 -0.56 14.07
C LEU A 126 -0.08 -2.07 13.89
N ALA A 127 -0.06 -2.57 12.65
CA ALA A 127 -0.01 -4.00 12.37
C ALA A 127 1.28 -4.66 12.92
N ALA A 128 2.43 -3.98 12.81
CA ALA A 128 3.70 -4.46 13.34
C ALA A 128 3.76 -4.46 14.88
N THR A 129 3.02 -3.55 15.52
CA THR A 129 2.90 -3.45 16.98
C THR A 129 1.91 -4.47 17.55
N PHE A 130 0.81 -4.71 16.85
CA PHE A 130 -0.26 -5.63 17.25
C PHE A 130 -0.41 -6.79 16.25
N PRO A 131 0.57 -7.72 16.21
CA PRO A 131 0.52 -8.83 15.27
C PRO A 131 -0.70 -9.73 15.52
N PRO A 132 -1.26 -10.33 14.47
CA PRO A 132 -2.40 -11.23 14.57
C PRO A 132 -2.06 -12.41 15.49
N ARG A 133 -2.96 -12.74 16.42
CA ARG A 133 -2.88 -14.00 17.18
C ARG A 133 -3.12 -15.14 16.20
N ARG A 134 -2.10 -15.95 15.91
CA ARG A 134 -2.22 -17.15 15.06
C ARG A 134 -3.41 -17.97 15.57
N ALA A 135 -4.46 -18.11 14.76
CA ALA A 135 -5.67 -18.86 15.07
C ALA A 135 -5.46 -20.39 15.05
N GLY A 136 -4.31 -20.85 15.56
CA GLY A 136 -3.88 -22.26 15.51
C GLY A 136 -3.63 -22.91 16.88
N ALA A 137 -3.91 -22.23 18.00
CA ALA A 137 -3.60 -22.76 19.34
C ALA A 137 -4.79 -23.41 20.07
N SER A 138 -6.01 -23.43 19.50
CA SER A 138 -7.21 -23.93 20.20
C SER A 138 -7.84 -25.20 19.62
N ILE A 139 -7.25 -25.81 18.58
CA ILE A 139 -7.71 -27.11 18.01
C ILE A 139 -6.69 -28.20 18.37
N GLY A 140 -6.26 -28.24 19.63
CA GLY A 140 -5.21 -29.15 20.10
C GLY A 140 -5.38 -29.74 21.49
N SER A 141 -6.48 -29.44 22.20
CA SER A 141 -6.74 -30.02 23.54
C SER A 141 -8.12 -30.67 23.71
N ILE A 142 -8.75 -31.07 22.61
CA ILE A 142 -9.92 -31.97 22.65
C ILE A 142 -9.58 -33.18 21.76
N ARG A 143 -8.72 -34.06 22.28
CA ARG A 143 -8.71 -35.48 21.99
C ARG A 143 -8.26 -36.22 23.25
#